data_AF-A0A956KJJ3-F1
#
_entry.id   AF-A0A956KJJ3-F1
#
_cell.length_a   1.000
_cell.length_b   1.000
_cell.length_c   1.000
_cell.angle_alpha   90.00
_cell.angle_beta   90.00
_cell.angle_gamma   90.00
#
_symmetry.space_group_name_H-M   'P 1'
#
loop_
_entity.id
_entity.type
_entity.pdbx_description
1 polymer ?
#
loop_
_entity_poly.entity_id
_entity_poly.type
_entity_poly.pdbx_seq_one_letter_code
_entity_poly.pdbx_strand_id
1 'polypeptide(L)'
;MFGTPGQSGVHGLADACIRGGVGAFVAPLWEIHDQSALLLAGEFYRRLLVERSTIGVALQQARRSTHQTWETLRGDTGLGDISWAGMVLYGNPGARIRETFA
;
A
#
# COMPACT_ATOMS: atom_id res chain seq x y z
N MET A 1 36.32 -5.43 -4.79
CA MET A 1 35.36 -6.55 -4.95
C MET A 1 34.02 -5.92 -5.30
N PHE A 2 33.44 -6.31 -6.44
CA PHE A 2 32.42 -5.56 -7.17
C PHE A 2 31.13 -5.34 -6.37
N GLY A 3 30.70 -4.08 -6.25
CA GLY A 3 29.35 -3.72 -5.81
C GLY A 3 28.37 -3.97 -6.94
N THR A 4 27.37 -4.82 -6.69
CA THR A 4 26.23 -5.02 -7.59
C THR A 4 25.24 -3.86 -7.41
N PRO A 5 24.96 -3.06 -8.45
CA PRO A 5 23.81 -2.17 -8.44
C PRO A 5 22.57 -3.02 -8.75
N GLY A 6 21.59 -3.07 -7.85
CA GLY A 6 20.32 -3.68 -8.26
C GLY A 6 19.27 -4.12 -7.24
N GLN A 7 19.40 -3.92 -5.92
CA GLN A 7 18.35 -4.39 -4.98
C GLN A 7 17.97 -3.43 -3.83
N SER A 8 18.43 -2.18 -3.83
CA SER A 8 18.31 -1.28 -2.66
C SER A 8 17.27 -0.16 -2.77
N GLY A 9 16.31 -0.23 -3.69
CA GLY A 9 15.36 0.88 -3.93
C GLY A 9 14.32 1.04 -2.82
N VAL A 10 13.44 0.05 -2.67
CA VAL A 10 12.31 0.13 -1.73
C VAL A 10 12.76 -0.14 -0.30
N HIS A 11 13.67 -1.09 -0.10
CA HIS A 11 14.29 -1.32 1.21
C HIS A 11 15.08 -0.11 1.68
N GLY A 12 15.83 0.56 0.79
CA GLY A 12 16.61 1.75 1.16
C GLY A 12 15.72 2.93 1.53
N LEU A 13 14.63 3.16 0.80
CA LEU A 13 13.70 4.26 1.10
C LEU A 13 12.88 3.99 2.36
N ALA A 14 12.31 2.78 2.50
CA ALA A 14 11.56 2.41 3.69
C ALA A 14 12.43 2.54 4.95
N ASP A 15 13.65 2.02 4.89
CA ASP A 15 14.63 2.06 5.98
C ASP A 15 15.09 3.49 6.30
N ALA A 16 15.31 4.33 5.29
CA ALA A 16 15.58 5.76 5.50
C ALA A 16 14.41 6.49 6.17
N CYS A 17 13.17 6.25 5.73
CA CYS A 17 11.98 6.87 6.32
C CYS A 17 11.76 6.42 7.77
N ILE A 18 11.87 5.12 8.05
CA ILE A 18 11.70 4.58 9.40
C ILE A 18 12.80 5.11 10.34
N ARG A 19 14.06 5.15 9.90
CA ARG A 19 15.15 5.80 10.67
C ARG A 19 14.95 7.30 10.85
N GLY A 20 14.30 7.96 9.89
CA GLY A 20 13.90 9.37 9.98
C GLY A 20 12.77 9.64 10.97
N GLY A 21 12.21 8.61 11.61
CA GLY A 21 11.14 8.76 12.61
C GLY A 21 9.73 8.78 12.03
N VAL A 22 9.53 8.35 10.78
CA VAL A 22 8.19 8.23 10.20
C VAL A 22 7.39 7.15 10.96
N GLY A 23 6.15 7.48 11.36
CA GLY A 23 5.29 6.57 12.13
C GLY A 23 4.74 5.38 11.34
N ALA A 24 4.61 5.51 10.01
CA ALA A 24 4.22 4.44 9.10
C ALA A 24 4.69 4.72 7.67
N PHE A 25 5.19 3.70 6.98
CA PHE A 25 5.61 3.76 5.58
C PHE A 25 4.89 2.68 4.78
N VAL A 26 4.20 3.06 3.69
CA VAL A 26 3.41 2.14 2.86
C VAL A 26 3.97 2.19 1.44
N ALA A 27 4.47 1.07 0.94
CA ALA A 27 5.06 0.97 -0.39
C ALA A 27 4.82 -0.40 -1.04
N PRO A 28 4.85 -0.48 -2.38
CA PRO A 28 4.77 -1.76 -3.07
C PRO A 28 6.12 -2.49 -3.01
N LEU A 29 6.10 -3.81 -2.84
CA LEU A 29 7.30 -4.67 -2.87
C LEU A 29 7.86 -4.89 -4.28
N TRP A 30 7.00 -4.82 -5.29
CA TRP A 30 7.33 -4.98 -6.70
C TRP A 30 6.55 -3.96 -7.53
N GLU A 31 6.84 -3.86 -8.82
CA GLU A 31 6.12 -2.95 -9.72
C GLU A 31 4.63 -3.31 -9.79
N ILE A 32 3.76 -2.34 -9.56
CA ILE A 32 2.31 -2.52 -9.56
C ILE A 32 1.67 -1.76 -10.72
N HIS A 33 0.62 -2.31 -11.30
CA HIS A 33 -0.11 -1.67 -12.38
C HIS A 33 -0.82 -0.39 -11.89
N ASP A 34 -0.75 0.70 -12.67
CA ASP A 34 -1.29 2.02 -12.31
C ASP A 34 -2.77 1.96 -11.90
N GLN A 35 -3.59 1.21 -12.65
CA GLN A 35 -5.01 1.03 -12.33
C GLN A 35 -5.23 0.41 -10.94
N SER A 36 -4.43 -0.59 -10.56
CA SER A 36 -4.50 -1.20 -9.23
C SER A 36 -3.98 -0.27 -8.15
N ALA A 37 -2.92 0.49 -8.44
CA ALA A 37 -2.39 1.50 -7.54
C ALA A 37 -3.45 2.59 -7.24
N LEU A 38 -4.17 3.04 -8.27
CA LEU A 38 -5.23 4.04 -8.15
C LEU A 38 -6.40 3.51 -7.29
N LEU A 39 -6.87 2.29 -7.57
CA LEU A 39 -7.95 1.66 -6.80
C LEU A 39 -7.56 1.46 -5.33
N LEU A 40 -6.35 0.95 -5.09
CA LEU A 40 -5.81 0.78 -3.74
C LEU A 40 -5.72 2.11 -2.99
N ALA A 41 -5.13 3.13 -3.61
CA ALA A 41 -4.92 4.43 -2.98
C ALA A 41 -6.26 5.10 -2.64
N GLY A 42 -7.21 5.09 -3.58
CA GLY A 42 -8.54 5.65 -3.37
C GLY A 42 -9.25 5.01 -2.17
N GLU A 43 -9.29 3.67 -2.13
CA GLU A 43 -9.95 2.95 -1.04
C GLU A 43 -9.20 3.08 0.29
N PHE A 44 -7.87 3.06 0.26
CA PHE A 44 -7.03 3.27 1.43
C PHE A 44 -7.28 4.63 2.08
N TYR A 45 -7.20 5.71 1.30
CA TYR A 45 -7.41 7.06 1.84
C TYR A 45 -8.85 7.31 2.26
N ARG A 46 -9.84 6.77 1.54
CA ARG A 46 -11.25 6.83 1.95
C ARG A 46 -11.43 6.23 3.34
N ARG A 47 -10.90 5.02 3.58
CA ARG A 47 -11.02 4.35 4.89
C ARG A 47 -10.20 5.01 5.99
N LEU A 48 -9.02 5.51 5.64
CA LEU A 48 -8.13 6.13 6.61
C LEU A 48 -8.64 7.50 7.07
N LEU A 49 -9.08 8.34 6.13
CA LEU A 49 -9.45 9.73 6.39
C LEU A 49 -10.94 9.88 6.70
N VAL A 50 -11.81 9.17 5.99
CA VAL A 50 -13.28 9.30 6.15
C VAL A 50 -13.78 8.33 7.22
N GLU A 51 -13.46 7.04 7.11
CA GLU A 51 -13.90 6.02 8.09
C GLU A 51 -13.06 6.00 9.37
N ARG A 52 -11.98 6.79 9.42
CA ARG A 52 -11.04 6.88 10.56
C ARG A 52 -10.48 5.52 11.00
N SER A 53 -10.39 4.56 10.10
CA SER A 53 -9.84 3.22 10.38
C SER A 53 -8.37 3.29 10.80
N THR A 54 -7.88 2.24 11.46
CA THR A 54 -6.42 2.10 11.65
C THR A 54 -5.74 1.90 10.31
N ILE A 55 -4.46 2.28 10.20
CA ILE A 55 -3.69 2.16 8.95
C ILE A 55 -3.70 0.71 8.43
N GLY A 56 -3.53 -0.27 9.32
CA GLY A 56 -3.57 -1.68 8.97
C GLY A 56 -4.92 -2.13 8.42
N VAL A 57 -6.02 -1.71 9.05
CA VAL A 57 -7.38 -2.05 8.59
C VAL A 57 -7.68 -1.37 7.25
N ALA A 58 -7.31 -0.10 7.10
CA ALA A 58 -7.49 0.63 5.84
C ALA A 58 -6.75 -0.07 4.68
N LEU A 59 -5.49 -0.47 4.89
CA LEU A 59 -4.71 -1.17 3.85
C LEU A 59 -5.25 -2.57 3.56
N GLN A 60 -5.59 -3.34 4.60
CA GLN A 60 -6.17 -4.68 4.43
C GLN A 60 -7.46 -4.63 3.59
N GLN A 61 -8.35 -3.69 3.91
CA GLN A 61 -9.63 -3.56 3.23
C GLN A 61 -9.46 -3.00 1.82
N ALA A 62 -8.52 -2.07 1.60
CA ALA A 62 -8.16 -1.62 0.26
C ALA A 62 -7.71 -2.79 -0.62
N ARG A 63 -6.80 -3.64 -0.12
CA ARG A 63 -6.35 -4.84 -0.85
C ARG A 63 -7.51 -5.79 -1.19
N ARG A 64 -8.42 -6.02 -0.24
CA ARG A 64 -9.62 -6.86 -0.46
C ARG A 64 -10.55 -6.27 -1.50
N SER A 65 -10.82 -4.98 -1.44
CA SER A 65 -11.69 -4.30 -2.39
C SER A 65 -11.10 -4.35 -3.80
N THR A 66 -9.82 -4.03 -3.97
CA THR A 66 -9.14 -4.11 -5.28
C THR A 66 -9.10 -5.54 -5.82
N HIS A 67 -8.84 -6.55 -4.97
CA HIS A 67 -8.92 -7.96 -5.36
C HIS A 67 -10.32 -8.30 -5.89
N GLN A 68 -11.38 -7.93 -5.17
CA GLN A 68 -12.76 -8.18 -5.57
C GLN A 68 -13.10 -7.51 -6.91
N THR A 69 -12.68 -6.26 -7.11
CA THR A 69 -12.86 -5.55 -8.39
C THR A 69 -12.23 -6.33 -9.56
N TRP A 70 -10.99 -6.79 -9.40
CA TRP A 70 -10.32 -7.58 -10.43
C TRP A 70 -10.92 -8.97 -10.60
N GLU A 71 -11.43 -9.59 -9.54
CA GLU A 71 -12.11 -10.88 -9.62
C GLU A 71 -13.41 -10.78 -10.44
N THR A 72 -14.19 -9.73 -10.23
CA THR A 72 -15.39 -9.43 -11.04
C THR A 72 -15.02 -9.17 -12.50
N LEU A 73 -13.99 -8.36 -12.76
CA LEU A 73 -13.55 -8.06 -14.13
C LEU A 73 -12.95 -9.28 -14.84
N ARG A 74 -12.30 -10.19 -14.12
CA ARG A 74 -11.74 -11.43 -14.68
C ARG A 74 -12.83 -12.31 -15.28
N GLY A 75 -14.02 -12.37 -14.68
CA GLY A 75 -15.16 -13.12 -15.22
C GLY A 75 -15.59 -12.64 -16.60
N ASP A 76 -15.66 -11.31 -16.79
CA ASP A 76 -16.15 -10.70 -18.03
C ASP A 76 -15.07 -10.49 -19.10
N THR A 77 -13.80 -10.34 -18.70
CA THR A 77 -12.70 -9.94 -19.61
C THR A 77 -11.50 -10.88 -19.62
N GLY A 78 -11.44 -11.87 -18.71
CA GLY A 78 -10.27 -12.75 -18.53
C GLY A 78 -9.04 -12.08 -17.90
N LEU A 79 -9.07 -10.75 -17.67
CA LEU A 79 -7.98 -10.00 -17.08
C LEU A 79 -7.93 -10.23 -15.56
N GLY A 80 -6.79 -10.72 -15.06
CA GLY A 80 -6.52 -10.83 -13.63
C GLY A 80 -5.24 -10.08 -13.27
N ASP A 81 -5.29 -9.32 -12.19
CA ASP A 81 -4.14 -8.56 -11.67
C ASP A 81 -3.82 -8.95 -10.23
N ILE A 82 -2.54 -9.09 -9.91
CA ILE A 82 -2.03 -9.44 -8.56
C ILE A 82 -1.37 -8.26 -7.85
N SER A 83 -1.41 -7.06 -8.44
CA SER A 83 -0.75 -5.86 -7.90
C SER A 83 -1.28 -5.49 -6.53
N TRP A 84 -2.55 -5.81 -6.23
CA TRP A 84 -3.14 -5.66 -4.91
C TRP A 84 -2.39 -6.43 -3.80
N ALA A 85 -1.63 -7.47 -4.14
CA ALA A 85 -0.87 -8.25 -3.17
C ALA A 85 0.49 -7.61 -2.83
N GLY A 86 0.99 -6.70 -3.66
CA GLY A 86 2.33 -6.12 -3.51
C GLY A 86 2.44 -5.05 -2.42
N MET A 87 1.32 -4.51 -1.93
CA MET A 87 1.34 -3.38 -1.01
C MET A 87 1.66 -3.80 0.42
N VAL A 88 2.70 -3.21 1.02
CA VAL A 88 3.18 -3.50 2.37
C VAL A 88 3.18 -2.26 3.25
N LEU A 89 2.87 -2.47 4.52
CA LEU A 89 2.95 -1.48 5.58
C LEU A 89 4.13 -1.79 6.51
N TYR A 90 5.00 -0.81 6.71
CA TYR A 90 6.02 -0.76 7.74
C TYR A 90 5.59 0.21 8.84
N GLY A 91 5.68 -0.20 10.11
CA GLY A 91 5.27 0.62 11.26
C GLY A 91 4.14 -0.02 12.07
N ASN A 92 3.41 0.77 12.84
CA ASN A 92 2.34 0.28 13.72
C ASN A 92 1.00 0.15 12.96
N PRO A 93 0.46 -1.06 12.71
CA PRO A 93 -0.82 -1.25 12.02
C PRO A 93 -2.03 -0.75 12.81
N GLY A 94 -1.90 -0.60 14.12
CA GLY A 94 -2.93 -0.06 15.01
C GLY A 94 -2.98 1.47 15.03
N ALA A 95 -2.02 2.16 14.40
CA ALA A 95 -2.00 3.62 14.37
C ALA A 95 -3.22 4.17 13.62
N ARG A 96 -3.71 5.32 14.08
CA ARG A 96 -4.79 6.10 13.45
C ARG A 96 -4.27 7.48 13.11
N ILE A 97 -4.75 8.05 12.00
CA ILE A 97 -4.48 9.46 11.71
C ILE A 97 -5.27 10.31 12.70
N ARG A 98 -4.55 11.04 13.54
CA ARG A 98 -5.10 12.10 14.38
C ARG A 98 -5.16 13.36 13.54
N GLU A 99 -6.28 14.09 13.61
CA GLU A 99 -6.33 15.46 13.11
C GLU A 99 -5.40 16.31 13.98
N THR A 100 -4.17 16.49 13.51
CA THR A 100 -3.26 17.45 14.12
C THR A 100 -3.36 18.71 13.27
N PHE A 101 -4.43 19.47 13.49
CA PHE A 101 -4.38 20.89 13.19
C PHE A 101 -3.66 21.51 14.39
N ALA A 102 -2.36 21.77 14.23
CA ALA A 102 -1.56 22.61 15.11
C ALA A 102 -1.07 23.80 14.28
#